data_AF-A0A7C0W435-F1
#
_entry.id   AF-A0A7C0W435-F1
#
_cell.length_a   1.000
_cell.length_b   1.000
_cell.length_c   1.000
_cell.angle_alpha   90.00
_cell.angle_beta   90.00
_cell.angle_gamma   90.00
#
_symmetry.space_group_name_H-M   'P 1'
#
loop_
_entity.id
_entity.type
_entity.pdbx_description
1 polymer ?
#
loop_
_entity_poly.entity_id
_entity_poly.type
_entity_poly.pdbx_seq_one_letter_code
_entity_poly.pdbx_strand_id
1 'polypeptide(L)' 'MVKGFIEKETNVTNIQECLNLPQSTISQHLFKLKAAGIIKGEREGLKISYQVINEEFRRIIKILFP' A
#
# COMPACT_ATOMS: atom_id res chain seq x y z
N MET A 1 7.15 11.40 0.91
CA MET A 1 6.84 10.28 -0.01
C MET A 1 5.79 9.31 0.55
N VAL A 2 5.87 8.88 1.82
CA VAL A 2 4.92 7.88 2.40
C VAL A 2 3.49 8.42 2.61
N LYS A 3 3.33 9.73 2.89
CA LYS A 3 2.04 10.36 3.19
C LYS A 3 0.97 10.19 2.10
N GLY A 4 1.35 10.35 0.83
CA GLY A 4 0.41 10.25 -0.31
C GLY A 4 -0.15 8.85 -0.57
N PHE A 5 0.48 7.84 0.03
CA PHE A 5 0.13 6.43 -0.12
C PHE A 5 -1.01 5.97 0.79
N ILE A 6 -1.25 6.72 1.86
CA ILE A 6 -2.23 6.38 2.90
C ILE A 6 -3.55 7.10 2.68
N GLU A 7 -3.51 8.27 2.04
CA GLU A 7 -4.69 9.10 1.79
C GLU A 7 -5.40 8.76 0.48
N LYS A 8 -4.74 8.06 -0.46
CA LYS A 8 -5.32 7.65 -1.74
C LYS A 8 -5.08 6.19 -2.04
N GLU A 9 -6.05 5.61 -2.74
CA GLU A 9 -5.94 4.30 -3.37
C GLU A 9 -4.77 4.31 -4.38
N THR A 10 -3.87 3.34 -4.28
CA THR A 10 -2.65 3.32 -5.10
C THR A 10 -2.45 1.93 -5.70
N ASN A 11 -2.05 1.87 -6.96
CA ASN A 11 -1.78 0.62 -7.66
C ASN A 11 -0.32 0.19 -7.49
N VAL A 12 -0.04 -1.11 -7.64
CA VAL A 12 1.30 -1.71 -7.45
C VAL A 12 2.39 -1.04 -8.29
N THR A 13 2.06 -0.60 -9.50
CA THR A 13 3.01 0.06 -10.42
C THR A 13 3.50 1.38 -9.83
N ASN A 14 2.60 2.20 -9.29
CA ASN A 14 2.97 3.45 -8.62
C ASN A 14 3.85 3.18 -7.39
N ILE A 15 3.58 2.10 -6.65
CA ILE A 15 4.42 1.69 -5.49
C ILE A 15 5.84 1.38 -5.94
N GLN A 16 5.95 0.65 -7.04
CA GLN A 16 7.21 0.22 -7.61
C GLN A 16 8.07 1.40 -8.06
N GLU A 17 7.45 2.35 -8.77
CA GLU A 17 8.12 3.57 -9.21
C GLU A 17 8.54 4.46 -8.03
N CYS A 18 7.72 4.53 -6.97
CA CYS A 18 8.02 5.37 -5.81
C CYS A 18 9.13 4.81 -4.91
N LEU A 19 9.21 3.47 -4.76
CA LEU A 19 10.16 2.81 -3.87
C LEU A 19 11.40 2.29 -4.59
N ASN A 20 11.38 2.28 -5.93
CA ASN A 20 12.44 1.73 -6.79
C ASN A 20 12.85 0.29 -6.40
N LEU A 21 11.88 -0.49 -5.93
CA LEU A 21 12.03 -1.89 -5.52
C LEU A 21 11.48 -2.83 -6.59
N PRO A 22 11.96 -4.08 -6.69
CA PRO A 22 11.38 -5.07 -7.58
C PRO A 22 9.89 -5.34 -7.29
N GLN A 23 9.08 -5.56 -8.34
CA GLN A 23 7.66 -5.86 -8.22
C GLN A 23 7.36 -7.07 -7.32
N SER A 24 8.23 -8.08 -7.34
CA SER A 24 8.13 -9.29 -6.51
C SER A 24 8.24 -8.97 -5.02
N THR A 25 9.18 -8.09 -4.65
CA THR A 25 9.37 -7.63 -3.26
C THR A 25 8.13 -6.87 -2.78
N ILE A 26 7.62 -5.95 -3.60
CA ILE A 26 6.42 -5.17 -3.26
C ILE A 26 5.20 -6.09 -3.12
N SER A 27 5.04 -7.05 -4.03
CA SER A 27 3.95 -8.02 -3.98
C SER A 27 3.97 -8.83 -2.69
N GLN A 28 5.15 -9.24 -2.22
CA GLN A 28 5.30 -9.92 -0.93
C GLN A 28 4.91 -9.02 0.25
N HIS A 29 5.32 -7.75 0.26
CA HIS A 29 4.93 -6.82 1.33
C HIS A 29 3.41 -6.58 1.34
N LEU A 30 2.81 -6.33 0.18
CA LEU A 30 1.36 -6.13 0.05
C LEU A 30 0.58 -7.37 0.48
N PHE A 31 1.09 -8.57 0.15
CA PHE A 31 0.48 -9.82 0.60
C PHE A 31 0.46 -9.93 2.13
N LYS A 32 1.58 -9.63 2.80
CA LYS A 32 1.67 -9.62 4.27
C LYS A 32 0.74 -8.59 4.90
N LEU A 33 0.70 -7.37 4.35
CA LEU A 33 -0.17 -6.30 4.84
C LEU A 33 -1.67 -6.64 4.64
N LYS A 34 -2.02 -7.29 3.53
CA LYS A 34 -3.39 -7.77 3.26
C LYS A 34 -3.76 -8.89 4.23
N ALA A 35 -2.87 -9.85 4.44
CA ALA A 35 -3.08 -10.94 5.41
C ALA A 35 -3.23 -10.42 6.85
N ALA A 36 -2.56 -9.32 7.19
CA ALA A 36 -2.69 -8.64 8.47
C ALA A 36 -3.95 -7.75 8.59
N GLY A 37 -4.80 -7.67 7.55
CA GLY A 37 -6.00 -6.83 7.56
C GLY A 37 -5.72 -5.32 7.55
N ILE A 38 -4.49 -4.91 7.20
CA ILE A 38 -4.08 -3.51 7.18
C ILE A 38 -4.55 -2.83 5.89
N ILE A 39 -4.51 -3.57 4.78
CA ILE A 39 -4.90 -3.10 3.45
C ILE A 39 -5.96 -3.99 2.80
N LYS A 40 -6.82 -3.40 1.98
CA LYS A 40 -7.68 -4.09 1.02
C LYS A 40 -7.03 -3.98 -0.37
N GLY A 41 -7.18 -5.02 -1.17
CA GLY A 41 -6.81 -5.01 -2.60
C GLY A 41 -8.03 -5.26 -3.46
N GLU A 42 -8.25 -4.40 -4.45
CA GLU A 42 -9.35 -4.46 -5.42
C GLU A 42 -8.78 -4.70 -6.82
N ARG A 43 -9.42 -5.58 -7.59
CA ARG A 43 -8.93 -5.97 -8.92
C ARG A 43 -9.88 -5.47 -9.99
N GLU A 44 -9.35 -4.64 -10.88
CA GLU A 44 -10.04 -4.17 -12.08
C GLU A 44 -9.27 -4.64 -13.32
N GLY A 45 -9.75 -5.73 -13.93
CA GLY A 45 -9.09 -6.37 -15.08
C GLY A 45 -7.68 -6.88 -14.74
N LEU A 46 -6.66 -6.25 -15.33
CA LEU A 46 -5.25 -6.54 -15.11
C LEU A 46 -4.61 -5.69 -13.99
N LYS A 47 -5.30 -4.66 -13.52
CA LYS A 47 -4.79 -3.76 -12.49
C LYS A 47 -5.29 -4.19 -11.11
N ILE A 48 -4.39 -4.12 -10.13
CA ILE A 48 -4.73 -4.31 -8.72
C ILE A 48 -4.40 -3.03 -7.98
N SER A 49 -5.43 -2.45 -7.36
CA SER A 49 -5.36 -1.27 -6.53
C SER A 49 -5.37 -1.68 -5.06
N TYR A 50 -4.60 -1.00 -4.22
CA TYR A 50 -4.55 -1.26 -2.78
C TYR A 50 -4.90 0.00 -2.00
N GLN A 51 -5.62 -0.20 -0.90
CA GLN A 51 -6.04 0.85 0.01
C GLN A 51 -5.77 0.43 1.46
N VAL A 52 -5.17 1.30 2.26
CA VAL A 52 -5.07 1.11 3.71
C VAL A 52 -6.46 1.26 4.33
N ILE A 53 -6.96 0.25 5.03
CA ILE A 53 -8.28 0.25 5.68
C ILE A 53 -8.20 0.32 7.20
N ASN A 54 -7.02 0.07 7.78
CA ASN A 54 -6.82 0.08 9.22
C ASN A 54 -6.50 1.49 9.71
N GLU A 55 -7.43 2.11 10.44
CA GLU A 55 -7.31 3.48 10.97
C GLU A 55 -6.18 3.64 12.00
N GLU A 56 -5.92 2.61 12.81
CA GLU A 56 -4.80 2.64 13.76
C GLU A 56 -3.47 2.70 13.03
N PHE A 57 -3.31 1.90 11.97
CA PHE A 57 -2.12 1.93 11.13
C PHE A 57 -1.95 3.29 10.44
N ARG A 58 -3.05 3.90 9.94
CA ARG A 58 -3.00 5.27 9.38
C ARG A 58 -2.47 6.28 10.40
N ARG A 59 -2.95 6.19 11.65
CA ARG A 59 -2.51 7.07 12.75
C ARG A 59 -1.04 6.86 13.09
N ILE A 60 -0.57 5.62 13.19
CA ILE A 60 0.84 5.29 13.45
C ILE A 60 1.73 5.85 12.36
N ILE A 61 1.39 5.66 11.08
CA ILE A 61 2.20 6.18 9.99
C ILE A 61 2.21 7.71 9.96
N LYS A 62 1.09 8.38 10.27
CA LYS A 62 1.06 9.85 10.40
C LYS A 62 1.99 10.37 11.50
N ILE A 63 2.22 9.58 12.55
CA ILE A 63 3.16 9.92 13.64
C ILE A 63 4.60 9.63 13.22
N LEU A 64 4.86 8.48 12.59
CA LEU A 64 6.20 8.06 12.18
C LEU A 64 6.77 8.85 10.99
N PHE A 65 5.89 9.35 10.11
CA PHE A 65 6.25 10.09 8.92
C PHE A 65 5.42 11.40 8.85
N PRO A 66 5.79 12.43 9.64
CA PRO A 66 5.09 13.71 9.70
C PRO A 66 5.11 14.50 8.40
#